data_AF-A0A3B9Y0Y4-F1
#
_entry.id   AF-A0A3B9Y0Y4-F1
#
_cell.length_a   1.000
_cell.length_b   1.000
_cell.length_c   1.000
_cell.angle_alpha   90.00
_cell.angle_beta   90.00
_cell.angle_gamma   90.00
#
_symmetry.space_group_name_H-M   'P 1'
#
loop_
_entity.id
_entity.type
_entity.pdbx_description
1 polymer ?
#
loop_
_entity_poly.entity_id
_entity_poly.type
_entity_poly.pdbx_seq_one_letter_code
_entity_poly.pdbx_strand_id
1 'polypeptide(L)'
;MPEHFTGRRNLIFLATFLLCIPALFTGFMGDDYLHYALLNADLPIAKPDDLSLFGLFSFINGDPERNRLLMDYSLIPWWTYSELKYAFWRPLSELSHWLDYQLWPNQPWLMHLHNIVWYMGALVLIAKLYQRFQPGEGAALLALFLYALD
;
A
#
# COMPACT_ATOMS: atom_id res chain seq x y z
N MET A 1 -19.29 0.70 -29.95
CA MET A 1 -18.18 -0.19 -29.56
C MET A 1 -18.61 -1.63 -29.77
N PRO A 2 -17.73 -2.56 -30.13
CA PRO A 2 -18.08 -3.97 -30.16
C PRO A 2 -18.44 -4.42 -28.74
N GLU A 3 -19.59 -5.08 -28.55
CA GLU A 3 -20.01 -5.60 -27.24
C GLU A 3 -18.96 -6.55 -26.62
N HIS A 4 -18.18 -7.22 -27.48
CA HIS A 4 -17.12 -8.15 -27.09
C HIS A 4 -16.01 -7.53 -26.22
N PHE A 5 -15.60 -6.29 -26.49
CA PHE A 5 -14.57 -5.62 -25.70
C PHE A 5 -15.04 -5.40 -24.26
N THR A 6 -16.27 -4.94 -24.09
CA THR A 6 -16.86 -4.65 -22.78
C THR A 6 -16.99 -5.92 -21.95
N GLY A 7 -17.46 -7.02 -22.55
CA GLY A 7 -17.55 -8.31 -21.88
C GLY A 7 -16.20 -8.83 -21.39
N ARG A 8 -15.19 -8.83 -22.27
CA ARG A 8 -13.83 -9.30 -21.93
C ARG A 8 -13.14 -8.43 -20.89
N ARG A 9 -13.27 -7.11 -20.99
CA ARG A 9 -12.76 -6.17 -19.99
C ARG A 9 -13.37 -6.44 -18.62
N ASN A 10 -14.68 -6.62 -18.54
CA ASN A 10 -15.36 -6.88 -17.27
C ASN A 10 -14.93 -8.23 -16.68
N LEU A 11 -14.64 -9.23 -17.52
CA LEU A 11 -14.07 -10.50 -17.06
C LEU A 11 -12.68 -10.32 -16.45
N ILE A 12 -11.82 -9.47 -17.04
CA ILE A 12 -10.51 -9.13 -16.47
C ILE A 12 -10.70 -8.49 -15.08
N PHE A 13 -11.57 -7.49 -14.97
CA PHE A 13 -11.84 -6.85 -13.67
C PHE A 13 -12.35 -7.83 -12.62
N LEU A 14 -13.29 -8.71 -12.99
CA LEU A 14 -13.81 -9.71 -12.07
C LEU A 14 -12.71 -10.69 -11.64
N ALA A 15 -11.92 -11.20 -12.59
CA ALA A 15 -10.83 -12.11 -12.30
C ALA A 15 -9.79 -11.48 -11.37
N THR A 16 -9.37 -10.25 -11.66
CA THR A 16 -8.43 -9.51 -10.80
C THR A 16 -8.98 -9.29 -9.41
N PHE A 17 -10.23 -8.84 -9.27
CA PHE A 17 -10.86 -8.68 -7.96
C PHE A 17 -10.86 -9.99 -7.16
N LEU A 18 -11.25 -11.11 -7.80
CA LEU A 18 -11.25 -12.43 -7.16
C LEU A 18 -9.85 -12.88 -6.73
N LEU A 19 -8.81 -12.58 -7.54
CA LEU A 19 -7.43 -12.88 -7.22
C LEU A 19 -6.88 -12.03 -6.06
N CYS A 20 -7.44 -10.84 -5.81
CA CYS A 20 -7.08 -10.00 -4.67
C CYS A 20 -7.75 -10.42 -3.35
N ILE A 21 -8.84 -11.21 -3.38
CA ILE A 21 -9.60 -11.60 -2.16
C ILE A 21 -8.71 -12.21 -1.06
N PRO A 22 -7.75 -13.11 -1.35
CA PRO A 22 -6.89 -13.67 -0.30
C PRO A 22 -6.14 -12.62 0.51
N ALA A 23 -5.82 -11.46 -0.07
CA ALA A 23 -5.13 -10.37 0.64
C ALA A 23 -5.95 -9.79 1.80
N LEU A 24 -7.28 -9.92 1.78
CA LEU A 24 -8.14 -9.49 2.90
C LEU A 24 -7.88 -10.28 4.19
N PHE A 25 -7.28 -11.48 4.07
CA PHE A 25 -7.12 -12.43 5.17
C PHE A 25 -5.68 -12.61 5.63
N THR A 26 -4.71 -11.91 5.03
CA THR A 26 -3.29 -12.02 5.40
C THR A 26 -2.96 -11.31 6.72
N GLY A 27 -3.81 -10.37 7.16
CA GLY A 27 -3.53 -9.51 8.31
C GLY A 27 -2.45 -8.47 7.96
N PHE A 28 -1.71 -8.00 8.97
CA PHE A 28 -0.55 -7.13 8.73
C PHE A 28 0.60 -7.93 8.12
N MET A 29 1.31 -7.33 7.15
CA MET A 29 2.44 -7.95 6.48
C MET A 29 3.60 -6.96 6.29
N GLY A 30 4.84 -7.41 6.51
CA GLY A 30 6.02 -6.59 6.26
C GLY A 30 6.06 -5.32 7.13
N ASP A 31 6.19 -4.17 6.47
CA ASP A 31 6.25 -2.85 7.10
C ASP A 31 4.93 -2.38 7.74
N ASP A 32 3.81 -3.07 7.49
CA ASP A 32 2.56 -2.86 8.24
C ASP A 32 2.77 -3.03 9.76
N TYR A 33 3.60 -3.99 10.16
CA TYR A 33 3.93 -4.19 11.58
C TYR A 33 4.70 -3.02 12.16
N LEU A 34 5.56 -2.36 11.35
CA LEU A 34 6.27 -1.16 11.77
C LEU A 34 5.31 0.00 11.95
N HIS A 35 4.42 0.25 10.98
CA HIS A 35 3.39 1.27 11.13
C HIS A 35 2.50 0.99 12.34
N TYR A 36 2.02 -0.26 12.49
CA TYR A 36 1.17 -0.65 13.61
C TYR A 36 1.88 -0.48 14.95
N ALA A 37 3.14 -0.91 15.07
CA ALA A 37 3.92 -0.76 16.29
C ALA A 37 4.18 0.71 16.65
N LEU A 38 4.57 1.53 15.67
CA LEU A 38 4.85 2.95 15.90
C LEU A 38 3.60 3.75 16.26
N LEU A 39 2.44 3.40 15.70
CA LEU A 39 1.19 4.10 15.98
C LEU A 39 0.48 3.59 17.23
N ASN A 40 0.34 2.27 17.37
CA ASN A 40 -0.57 1.65 18.35
C ASN A 40 0.14 0.97 19.52
N ALA A 41 1.39 0.53 19.38
CA ALA A 41 2.06 -0.17 20.49
C ALA A 41 2.54 0.82 21.56
N ASP A 42 2.47 0.37 22.82
CA ASP A 42 3.09 1.03 23.96
C ASP A 42 4.54 0.58 24.06
N LEU A 43 5.36 1.13 23.16
CA LEU A 43 6.80 0.90 23.13
C LEU A 43 7.51 2.08 23.80
N PRO A 44 8.59 1.85 24.57
CA PRO A 44 9.41 2.92 25.14
C PRO A 44 10.33 3.56 24.09
N ILE A 45 9.84 3.70 22.86
CA ILE A 45 10.52 4.32 21.74
C ILE A 45 9.81 5.65 21.51
N ALA A 46 10.56 6.74 21.60
CA ALA A 46 10.03 8.07 21.35
C ALA A 46 9.40 8.10 19.94
N LYS A 47 8.10 8.36 19.91
CA LYS A 47 7.34 8.59 18.69
C LYS A 47 7.69 9.98 18.16
N PRO A 48 8.05 10.14 16.87
CA PRO A 48 8.17 11.45 16.26
C PRO A 48 6.90 12.28 16.48
N ASP A 49 7.05 13.59 16.66
CA ASP A 49 5.93 14.50 16.95
C ASP A 49 4.90 14.57 15.80
N ASP A 50 5.26 14.17 14.57
CA ASP A 50 4.46 14.34 13.35
C ASP A 50 3.92 13.04 12.71
N LEU A 51 3.96 11.89 13.41
CA LEU A 51 3.43 10.61 12.92
C LEU A 51 1.94 10.65 12.49
N SER A 52 1.25 11.78 12.72
CA SER A 52 -0.12 12.01 12.28
C SER A 52 -0.26 12.24 10.77
N LEU A 53 0.59 13.05 10.13
CA LEU A 53 0.43 13.40 8.70
C LEU A 53 1.74 14.01 8.18
N PHE A 54 2.31 13.43 7.11
CA PHE A 54 3.63 13.77 6.53
C PHE A 54 4.88 13.22 7.26
N GLY A 55 4.67 12.45 8.33
CA GLY A 55 5.72 11.72 9.05
C GLY A 55 5.59 10.19 9.03
N LEU A 56 4.54 9.63 8.42
CA LEU A 56 4.21 8.21 8.63
C LEU A 56 5.23 7.25 8.01
N PHE A 57 5.83 7.63 6.88
CA PHE A 57 6.94 6.88 6.25
C PHE A 57 8.32 7.39 6.69
N SER A 58 8.40 8.10 7.82
CA SER A 58 9.65 8.49 8.49
C SER A 58 10.01 7.50 9.60
N PHE A 59 10.35 6.27 9.21
CA PHE A 59 10.59 5.18 10.15
C PHE A 59 11.86 5.40 11.00
N ILE A 60 12.94 5.89 10.38
CA ILE A 60 14.25 6.09 11.00
C ILE A 60 14.74 7.52 10.73
N ASN A 61 14.91 8.31 11.79
CA ASN A 61 15.22 9.74 11.72
C ASN A 61 16.72 10.07 11.82
N GLY A 62 17.58 9.06 12.05
CA GLY A 62 19.03 9.23 12.17
C GLY A 62 19.53 9.58 13.57
N ASP A 63 18.66 9.52 14.60
CA ASP A 63 19.07 9.65 16.00
C ASP A 63 19.68 8.32 16.50
N PRO A 64 20.98 8.29 16.89
CA PRO A 64 21.65 7.08 17.37
C PRO A 64 20.96 6.40 18.55
N GLU A 65 20.40 7.17 19.49
CA GLU A 65 19.77 6.60 20.68
C GLU A 65 18.44 5.95 20.33
N ARG A 66 17.60 6.63 19.53
CA ARG A 66 16.35 6.05 19.02
C ARG A 66 16.62 4.83 18.16
N ASN A 67 17.63 4.88 17.29
CA ASN A 67 17.99 3.76 16.41
C ASN A 67 18.49 2.56 17.22
N ARG A 68 19.23 2.78 18.32
CA ARG A 68 19.59 1.72 19.26
C ARG A 68 18.36 1.05 19.86
N LEU A 69 17.35 1.82 20.27
CA LEU A 69 16.09 1.26 20.77
C LEU A 69 15.37 0.46 19.68
N LEU A 70 15.28 0.97 18.44
CA LEU A 70 14.69 0.23 17.33
C LEU A 70 15.40 -1.13 17.10
N MET A 71 16.72 -1.19 17.29
CA MET A 71 17.49 -2.45 17.23
C MET A 71 17.19 -3.37 18.41
N ASP A 72 17.16 -2.84 19.63
CA ASP A 72 16.89 -3.61 20.86
C ASP A 72 15.48 -4.24 20.84
N TYR A 73 14.51 -3.59 20.20
CA TYR A 73 13.15 -4.09 20.01
C TYR A 73 12.95 -4.88 18.72
N SER A 74 14.02 -5.21 17.98
CA SER A 74 13.97 -5.94 16.70
C SER A 74 13.08 -5.30 15.62
N LEU A 75 12.86 -3.98 15.69
CA LEU A 75 12.13 -3.23 14.65
C LEU A 75 13.03 -2.93 13.44
N ILE A 76 14.34 -2.89 13.64
CA ILE A 76 15.36 -2.83 12.57
C ILE A 76 16.50 -3.81 12.88
N PRO A 77 17.31 -4.23 11.89
CA PRO A 77 18.41 -5.16 12.12
C PRO A 77 19.45 -4.62 13.13
N TRP A 78 19.97 -5.47 14.02
CA TRP A 78 20.93 -5.09 15.07
C TRP A 78 22.28 -4.58 14.55
N TRP A 79 22.58 -4.82 13.27
CA TRP A 79 23.78 -4.34 12.58
C TRP A 79 23.53 -3.05 11.78
N THR A 80 22.41 -2.38 12.00
CA THR A 80 22.08 -1.12 11.32
C THR A 80 23.08 -0.02 11.70
N TYR A 81 23.48 0.79 10.71
CA TYR A 81 24.27 1.98 10.96
C TYR A 81 23.52 2.94 11.90
N SER A 82 24.17 3.38 12.98
CA SER A 82 23.53 4.12 14.08
C SER A 82 22.85 5.42 13.63
N GLU A 83 23.35 6.07 12.58
CA GLU A 83 22.80 7.33 12.06
C GLU A 83 22.01 7.14 10.75
N LEU A 84 21.57 5.90 10.46
CA LEU A 84 20.76 5.61 9.28
C LEU A 84 19.51 6.49 9.26
N LYS A 85 19.19 7.03 8.08
CA LYS A 85 17.93 7.72 7.81
C LYS A 85 17.14 6.89 6.81
N TYR A 86 15.90 6.61 7.17
CA TYR A 86 14.94 5.86 6.37
C TYR A 86 13.60 6.59 6.44
N ALA A 87 13.50 7.64 5.63
CA ALA A 87 12.37 8.53 5.57
C ALA A 87 12.00 8.76 4.10
N PHE A 88 10.76 8.44 3.74
CA PHE A 88 10.25 8.65 2.39
C PHE A 88 9.22 9.76 2.37
N TRP A 89 9.27 10.59 1.33
CA TRP A 89 8.21 11.54 1.05
C TRP A 89 7.11 10.85 0.23
N ARG A 90 6.03 10.42 0.89
CA ARG A 90 4.91 9.69 0.26
C ARG A 90 3.55 10.28 0.65
N PRO A 91 3.30 11.57 0.38
CA PRO A 91 2.14 12.28 0.92
C PRO A 91 0.78 11.63 0.61
N LEU A 92 0.63 11.04 -0.59
CA LEU A 92 -0.61 10.36 -0.97
C LEU A 92 -0.79 9.03 -0.23
N SER A 93 0.27 8.22 -0.13
CA SER A 93 0.24 6.98 0.65
C SER A 93 0.02 7.28 2.13
N GLU A 94 0.64 8.34 2.66
CA GLU A 94 0.48 8.80 4.04
C GLU A 94 -0.95 9.20 4.34
N LEU A 95 -1.56 10.00 3.48
CA LEU A 95 -2.95 10.39 3.67
C LEU A 95 -3.88 9.16 3.67
N SER A 96 -3.63 8.19 2.79
CA SER A 96 -4.39 6.94 2.76
C SER A 96 -4.22 6.15 4.05
N HIS A 97 -2.98 5.92 4.50
CA HIS A 97 -2.72 5.16 5.72
C HIS A 97 -3.23 5.89 6.97
N TRP A 98 -3.09 7.22 7.01
CA TRP A 98 -3.66 8.02 8.09
C TRP A 98 -5.17 7.81 8.16
N LEU A 99 -5.88 7.89 7.02
CA LEU A 99 -7.32 7.62 6.96
C LEU A 99 -7.65 6.21 7.45
N ASP A 100 -6.87 5.21 7.01
CA ASP A 100 -7.02 3.82 7.43
C ASP A 100 -6.88 3.64 8.94
N TYR A 101 -5.87 4.27 9.56
CA TYR A 101 -5.69 4.21 11.00
C TYR A 101 -6.73 5.04 11.78
N GLN A 102 -7.29 6.10 11.20
CA GLN A 102 -8.40 6.84 11.83
C GLN A 102 -9.70 6.05 11.84
N LEU A 103 -10.01 5.34 10.75
CA LEU A 103 -11.29 4.63 10.59
C LEU A 103 -11.23 3.20 11.10
N TRP A 104 -10.11 2.50 10.89
CA TRP A 104 -9.99 1.05 11.04
C TRP A 104 -8.70 0.59 11.74
N PRO A 105 -8.29 1.20 12.87
CA PRO A 105 -6.95 1.00 13.46
C PRO A 105 -6.57 -0.46 13.77
N ASN A 106 -7.57 -1.31 14.03
CA ASN A 106 -7.39 -2.72 14.40
C ASN A 106 -8.04 -3.69 13.40
N GLN A 107 -8.37 -3.23 12.19
CA GLN A 107 -9.11 -4.01 11.21
C GLN A 107 -8.36 -4.04 9.87
N PRO A 108 -7.24 -4.79 9.77
CA PRO A 108 -6.39 -4.81 8.57
C PRO A 108 -7.14 -5.24 7.31
N TRP A 109 -8.16 -6.09 7.44
CA TRP A 109 -8.98 -6.51 6.31
C TRP A 109 -9.73 -5.33 5.65
N LEU A 110 -10.12 -4.29 6.40
CA LEU A 110 -10.74 -3.09 5.84
C LEU A 110 -9.72 -2.18 5.14
N MET A 111 -8.50 -2.09 5.69
CA MET A 111 -7.40 -1.37 5.04
C MET A 111 -7.02 -2.03 3.71
N HIS A 112 -6.97 -3.37 3.68
CA HIS A 112 -6.74 -4.13 2.44
C HIS A 112 -7.89 -3.96 1.45
N LEU A 113 -9.14 -3.94 1.92
CA LEU A 113 -10.29 -3.66 1.06
C LEU A 113 -10.20 -2.25 0.46
N HIS A 114 -9.82 -1.25 1.26
CA HIS A 114 -9.61 0.12 0.80
C HIS A 114 -8.53 0.19 -0.29
N ASN A 115 -7.41 -0.52 -0.12
CA ASN A 115 -6.36 -0.62 -1.13
C ASN A 115 -6.86 -1.33 -2.41
N ILE A 116 -7.61 -2.42 -2.29
CA ILE A 116 -8.23 -3.11 -3.44
C ILE A 116 -9.16 -2.16 -4.21
N VAL A 117 -9.96 -1.33 -3.51
CA VAL A 117 -10.81 -0.33 -4.17
C VAL A 117 -9.99 0.67 -4.99
N TRP A 118 -8.86 1.15 -4.46
CA TRP A 118 -7.94 2.02 -5.21
C TRP A 118 -7.36 1.32 -6.44
N TYR A 119 -6.93 0.07 -6.31
CA TYR A 119 -6.39 -0.71 -7.41
C TYR A 119 -7.43 -0.94 -8.51
N MET A 120 -8.67 -1.32 -8.14
CA MET A 120 -9.77 -1.46 -9.09
C MET A 120 -10.10 -0.13 -9.78
N GLY A 121 -10.05 0.99 -9.05
CA GLY A 121 -10.18 2.33 -9.61
C GLY A 121 -9.08 2.64 -10.64
N ALA A 122 -7.82 2.32 -10.33
CA ALA A 122 -6.70 2.48 -11.25
C ALA A 122 -6.87 1.64 -12.52
N LEU A 123 -7.32 0.39 -12.40
CA LEU A 123 -7.62 -0.49 -13.55
C LEU A 123 -8.69 0.08 -14.47
N VAL A 124 -9.74 0.70 -13.92
CA VAL A 124 -10.76 1.39 -14.72
C VAL A 124 -10.16 2.56 -15.49
N LEU A 125 -9.29 3.35 -14.87
CA LEU A 125 -8.61 4.47 -15.53
C LEU A 125 -7.66 3.99 -16.63
N ILE A 126 -6.90 2.92 -16.39
CA ILE A 126 -5.98 2.32 -17.36
C ILE A 126 -6.74 1.72 -18.53
N ALA A 127 -7.86 1.02 -18.28
CA ALA A 127 -8.71 0.51 -19.34
C ALA A 127 -9.25 1.65 -20.23
N LYS A 128 -9.63 2.80 -19.65
CA LYS A 128 -10.02 3.99 -20.41
C LYS A 128 -8.86 4.59 -21.20
N LEU A 129 -7.65 4.59 -20.63
CA LEU A 129 -6.45 5.07 -21.29
C LEU A 129 -6.09 4.20 -22.50
N TYR A 130 -6.07 2.87 -22.35
CA TYR A 130 -5.77 1.95 -23.44
C TYR A 130 -6.83 1.98 -24.54
N GLN A 131 -8.11 2.12 -24.19
CA GLN A 131 -9.16 2.34 -25.19
C GLN A 131 -8.93 3.60 -26.03
N ARG A 132 -8.33 4.64 -25.44
CA ARG A 132 -8.09 5.91 -26.12
C ARG A 132 -6.84 5.89 -26.99
N PHE A 133 -5.80 5.20 -26.56
CA PHE A 133 -4.46 5.33 -27.16
C PHE A 133 -3.92 4.07 -27.83
N GLN A 134 -4.46 2.88 -27.54
CA GLN A 134 -3.97 1.65 -28.17
C GLN A 134 -4.75 1.32 -29.45
N PRO A 135 -4.07 1.21 -30.61
CA PRO A 135 -4.70 0.70 -31.81
C PRO A 135 -4.97 -0.80 -31.67
N GLY A 136 -6.24 -1.17 -31.79
CA GLY A 136 -6.67 -2.57 -31.82
C GLY A 136 -7.18 -3.09 -30.47
N GLU A 137 -8.37 -3.69 -30.53
CA GLU A 137 -9.08 -4.23 -29.37
C GLU A 137 -8.25 -5.28 -28.60
N GLY A 138 -7.61 -6.20 -29.34
CA GLY A 138 -6.82 -7.28 -28.76
C GLY A 138 -5.59 -6.79 -27.99
N ALA A 139 -4.87 -5.81 -28.54
CA ALA A 139 -3.68 -5.24 -27.90
C ALA A 139 -4.06 -4.49 -26.61
N ALA A 140 -5.15 -3.71 -26.64
CA ALA A 140 -5.66 -3.01 -25.46
C ALA A 140 -6.10 -3.98 -24.35
N LEU A 141 -6.80 -5.06 -24.70
CA LEU A 141 -7.21 -6.10 -23.74
C LEU A 141 -6.02 -6.87 -23.18
N LEU A 142 -5.04 -7.22 -24.01
CA LEU A 142 -3.84 -7.92 -23.57
C LEU A 142 -3.02 -7.05 -22.62
N ALA A 143 -2.80 -5.78 -22.96
CA ALA A 143 -2.09 -4.84 -22.09
C ALA A 143 -2.81 -4.66 -20.75
N LEU A 144 -4.15 -4.53 -20.77
CA LEU A 144 -4.94 -4.45 -19.54
C LEU A 144 -4.82 -5.72 -18.70
N PHE A 145 -4.91 -6.89 -19.33
CA PHE A 145 -4.78 -8.18 -18.65
C PHE A 145 -3.41 -8.35 -17.99
N LEU A 146 -2.33 -8.01 -18.70
CA LEU A 146 -0.97 -8.08 -18.16
C LEU A 146 -0.80 -7.13 -16.99
N TYR A 147 -1.25 -5.87 -17.11
CA TYR A 147 -1.19 -4.91 -16.02
C TYR A 147 -2.03 -5.36 -14.81
N ALA A 148 -3.16 -6.01 -15.04
CA ALA A 148 -4.05 -6.46 -13.98
C ALA A 148 -3.58 -7.75 -13.26
N LEU A 149 -2.50 -8.37 -13.74
CA LEU A 149 -1.87 -9.56 -13.15
C LEU A 149 -0.48 -9.31 -12.59
N ASP A 150 0.18 -8.23 -13.00
CA ASP A 150 1.45 -7.75 -12.43
C ASP A 150 1.26 -7.34 -10.95
#